data_AF-A0A2D4NFH2-F1
#
_entry.id   AF-A0A2D4NFH2-F1
#
_cell.length_a   1.000
_cell.length_b   1.000
_cell.length_c   1.000
_cell.angle_alpha   90.00
_cell.angle_beta   90.00
_cell.angle_gamma   90.00
#
_symmetry.space_group_name_H-M   'P 1'
#
loop_
_entity.id
_entity.type
_entity.pdbx_description
1 polymer ?
#
loop_
_entity_poly.entity_id
_entity_poly.type
_entity_poly.pdbx_seq_one_letter_code
_entity_poly.pdbx_strand_id
1 'polypeptide(L)'
;DLAAENPVAYQGMGRLTFSGLLNALDGVASSEARLVFMTTNYVDRLDPALIRPGRVDLKQYIGHCSEWQFKQMFQRFYPDQPSAVAEQFAKRALSVSDQI
;
A
#
# COMPACT_ATOMS: atom_id res chain seq x y z
N ASP A 1 -6.85 -10.68 -18.68
CA ASP A 1 -5.37 -10.75 -18.66
C ASP A 1 -4.89 -9.46 -19.29
N LEU A 2 -4.33 -8.52 -18.52
CA LEU A 2 -4.07 -7.16 -18.97
C LEU A 2 -3.08 -7.12 -20.15
N ALA A 3 -2.23 -8.15 -20.27
CA ALA A 3 -1.33 -8.34 -21.41
C ALA A 3 -2.08 -8.70 -22.71
N ALA A 4 -3.25 -9.33 -22.61
CA ALA A 4 -4.11 -9.64 -23.76
C ALA A 4 -4.90 -8.41 -24.24
N GLU A 5 -5.19 -7.47 -23.35
CA GLU A 5 -5.98 -6.27 -23.64
C GLU A 5 -5.16 -5.16 -24.31
N ASN A 6 -3.84 -5.08 -24.08
CA ASN A 6 -2.96 -4.09 -24.73
C ASN A 6 -1.60 -4.67 -25.13
N PRO A 7 -1.53 -5.50 -26.18
CA PRO A 7 -0.34 -6.28 -26.52
C PRO A 7 0.87 -5.42 -26.95
N VAL A 8 0.66 -4.19 -27.41
CA VAL A 8 1.73 -3.27 -27.82
C VAL A 8 2.46 -2.68 -26.60
N ALA A 9 1.73 -2.37 -25.53
CA ALA A 9 2.32 -1.87 -24.28
C ALA A 9 3.19 -2.92 -23.57
N TYR A 10 2.89 -4.21 -23.79
CA TYR A 10 3.60 -5.33 -23.19
C TYR A 10 4.48 -6.10 -24.20
N GLN A 11 4.64 -5.59 -25.42
CA GLN A 11 5.51 -6.19 -26.43
C GLN A 11 6.98 -6.09 -25.98
N GLY A 12 7.63 -7.24 -25.77
CA GLY A 12 9.00 -7.34 -25.25
C GLY A 12 9.08 -7.43 -23.71
N MET A 13 7.99 -7.20 -22.98
CA MET A 13 7.91 -7.55 -21.57
C MET A 13 7.58 -9.04 -21.44
N GLY A 14 8.63 -9.87 -21.26
CA GLY A 14 8.44 -11.27 -20.92
C GLY A 14 7.53 -11.42 -19.69
N ARG A 15 6.84 -12.57 -19.57
CA ARG A 15 6.04 -12.89 -18.38
C ARG A 15 6.86 -12.59 -17.13
N LEU A 16 6.31 -11.75 -16.24
CA LEU A 16 6.95 -11.50 -14.94
C LEU A 16 7.06 -12.84 -14.20
N THR A 17 8.29 -13.28 -13.99
CA THR A 17 8.58 -14.46 -13.18
C THR A 17 8.85 -14.04 -11.75
N PHE A 18 8.46 -14.89 -10.80
CA PHE A 18 8.78 -14.66 -9.40
C PHE A 18 10.30 -14.57 -9.18
N SER A 19 11.08 -15.44 -9.81
CA SER A 19 12.55 -15.38 -9.77
C SER A 19 13.12 -14.10 -10.35
N GLY A 20 12.56 -13.57 -11.44
CA GLY A 20 12.96 -12.30 -12.04
C GLY A 20 12.72 -11.12 -11.10
N LEU A 21 11.56 -11.08 -10.44
CA LEU A 21 11.24 -10.08 -9.42
C LEU A 21 12.23 -10.13 -8.25
N LEU A 22 12.51 -11.32 -7.73
CA LEU A 22 13.44 -11.48 -6.62
C LEU A 22 14.83 -10.96 -6.97
N ASN A 23 15.37 -11.38 -8.12
CA ASN A 23 16.68 -10.90 -8.58
C ASN A 23 16.72 -9.38 -8.84
N ALA A 24 15.59 -8.74 -9.15
CA ALA A 24 15.52 -7.29 -9.27
C ALA A 24 15.53 -6.56 -7.90
N LEU A 25 15.14 -7.25 -6.82
CA LEU A 25 15.17 -6.70 -5.46
C LEU A 25 16.53 -6.88 -4.80
N ASP A 26 17.11 -8.08 -4.85
CA ASP A 26 18.32 -8.45 -4.11
C ASP A 26 19.43 -9.09 -4.96
N GLY A 27 19.36 -8.96 -6.29
CA GLY A 27 20.38 -9.51 -7.19
C GLY A 27 21.74 -8.81 -7.08
N VAL A 28 22.79 -9.52 -7.52
CA VAL A 28 24.19 -9.05 -7.52
C VAL A 28 24.39 -7.75 -8.31
N ALA A 29 23.48 -7.43 -9.23
CA ALA A 29 23.46 -6.19 -10.01
C ALA A 29 22.52 -5.11 -9.43
N SER A 30 21.95 -5.29 -8.23
CA SER A 30 21.12 -4.27 -7.60
C SER A 30 21.95 -3.02 -7.34
N SER A 31 21.46 -1.88 -7.82
CA SER A 31 22.08 -0.59 -7.57
C SER A 31 22.11 -0.28 -6.07
N GLU A 32 23.26 0.22 -5.62
CA GLU A 32 23.41 0.76 -4.27
C GLU A 32 22.51 1.99 -4.07
N ALA A 33 22.17 2.30 -2.82
CA ALA A 33 21.40 3.49 -2.41
C ALA A 33 19.94 3.59 -2.94
N ARG A 34 19.22 2.48 -3.01
CA ARG A 34 17.78 2.45 -3.38
C ARG A 34 16.89 2.08 -2.21
N LEU A 35 15.81 2.86 -2.01
CA LEU A 35 14.70 2.50 -1.13
C LEU A 35 13.54 1.96 -1.97
N VAL A 36 12.96 0.84 -1.56
CA VAL A 36 11.84 0.19 -2.24
C VAL A 36 10.64 0.14 -1.30
N PHE A 37 9.49 0.59 -1.80
CA PHE A 37 8.20 0.44 -1.13
C PHE A 37 7.37 -0.60 -1.89
N MET A 38 6.74 -1.50 -1.14
CA MET A 38 5.82 -2.51 -1.67
C MET A 38 4.51 -2.43 -0.90
N THR A 39 3.40 -2.59 -1.61
CA THR A 39 2.06 -2.61 -1.03
C THR A 39 1.35 -3.90 -1.43
N THR A 40 0.57 -4.46 -0.51
CA THR A 40 -0.30 -5.59 -0.79
C THR A 40 -1.56 -5.46 0.05
N ASN A 41 -2.70 -5.84 -0.53
CA ASN A 41 -3.95 -6.01 0.21
C ASN A 41 -4.13 -7.44 0.73
N TYR A 42 -3.22 -8.36 0.37
CA TYR A 42 -3.28 -9.78 0.71
C TYR A 42 -1.92 -10.29 1.17
N VAL A 43 -1.51 -9.93 2.39
CA VAL A 43 -0.18 -10.28 2.93
C VAL A 43 0.03 -11.80 3.02
N ASP A 44 -1.02 -12.56 3.32
CA ASP A 44 -0.97 -14.02 3.48
C ASP A 44 -0.77 -14.78 2.16
N ARG A 45 -0.86 -14.08 1.02
CA ARG A 45 -0.60 -14.65 -0.32
C ARG A 45 0.84 -14.44 -0.79
N LEU A 46 1.65 -13.71 -0.01
CA LEU A 46 3.04 -13.47 -0.37
C LEU A 46 3.90 -14.69 -0.05
N ASP A 47 4.78 -15.04 -0.97
CA ASP A 47 5.79 -16.06 -0.74
C ASP A 47 6.75 -15.61 0.39
N PRO A 48 7.01 -16.46 1.40
CA PRO A 48 7.91 -16.11 2.51
C PRO A 48 9.30 -15.64 2.07
N ALA A 49 9.81 -16.13 0.94
CA ALA A 49 11.08 -15.70 0.40
C ALA A 49 11.06 -14.23 -0.05
N LEU A 50 9.92 -13.68 -0.50
CA LEU A 50 9.81 -12.28 -0.88
C LEU A 50 9.94 -11.34 0.34
N ILE A 51 9.37 -11.74 1.47
CA ILE A 51 9.22 -10.88 2.67
C ILE A 51 10.22 -11.19 3.79
N ARG A 52 11.29 -11.94 3.49
CA ARG A 52 12.35 -12.24 4.46
C ARG A 52 13.30 -11.04 4.66
N PRO A 53 14.04 -10.99 5.79
CA PRO A 53 15.09 -9.99 6.00
C PRO A 53 16.09 -9.94 4.83
N GLY A 54 16.51 -8.74 4.44
CA GLY A 54 17.35 -8.48 3.25
C GLY A 54 16.57 -8.17 1.97
N ARG A 55 15.27 -8.45 1.93
CA ARG A 55 14.34 -7.97 0.89
C ARG A 55 13.29 -7.01 1.45
N VAL A 56 12.75 -7.36 2.62
CA VAL A 56 11.79 -6.53 3.37
C VAL A 56 12.25 -6.45 4.81
N ASP A 57 12.85 -5.31 5.15
CA ASP A 57 13.37 -5.06 6.49
C ASP A 57 12.33 -4.40 7.42
N LEU A 58 11.32 -3.74 6.85
CA LEU A 58 10.21 -3.13 7.58
C LEU A 58 8.86 -3.56 7.01
N LYS A 59 7.97 -4.04 7.89
CA LYS A 59 6.58 -4.37 7.58
C LYS A 59 5.68 -3.46 8.41
N GLN A 60 4.85 -2.67 7.74
CA GLN A 60 3.89 -1.79 8.39
C GLN A 60 2.47 -2.16 7.96
N TYR A 61 1.62 -2.46 8.93
CA TYR A 61 0.20 -2.64 8.69
C TYR A 61 -0.50 -1.27 8.62
N ILE A 62 -1.38 -1.10 7.64
CA ILE A 62 -2.24 0.08 7.46
C ILE A 62 -3.68 -0.40 7.61
N GLY A 63 -4.25 -0.19 8.80
CA GLY A 63 -5.63 -0.58 9.12
C GLY A 63 -6.64 0.51 8.82
N HIS A 64 -7.85 0.33 9.35
CA HIS A 64 -8.91 1.34 9.29
C HIS A 64 -8.54 2.60 10.08
N CYS A 65 -9.21 3.70 9.73
CA CYS A 65 -8.96 5.00 10.37
C CYS A 65 -9.46 5.00 11.81
N SER A 66 -8.60 5.49 12.71
CA SER A 66 -8.98 5.88 14.07
C SER A 66 -9.78 7.19 14.09
N GLU A 67 -10.42 7.49 15.22
CA GLU A 67 -11.12 8.77 15.42
C GLU A 67 -10.22 9.98 15.09
N TRP A 68 -8.99 9.93 15.59
CA TRP A 68 -8.03 11.01 15.39
C TRP A 68 -7.72 11.20 13.90
N GLN A 69 -7.52 10.12 13.15
CA GLN A 69 -7.28 10.19 11.71
C GLN A 69 -8.47 10.80 10.97
N PHE A 70 -9.70 10.41 11.30
CA PHE A 70 -10.90 11.02 10.71
C PHE A 70 -10.96 12.53 10.95
N LYS A 71 -10.68 13.00 12.18
CA LYS A 71 -10.65 14.44 12.49
C LYS A 71 -9.60 15.17 11.65
N GLN A 72 -8.37 14.65 11.62
CA GLN A 72 -7.26 15.28 10.88
C GLN A 72 -7.53 15.33 9.38
N MET A 73 -8.03 14.23 8.81
CA MET A 73 -8.40 14.19 7.39
C MET A 73 -9.51 15.19 7.10
N PHE A 74 -10.57 15.23 7.91
CA PHE A 74 -11.67 16.19 7.74
C PHE A 74 -11.16 17.64 7.76
N GLN A 75 -10.35 18.01 8.75
CA GLN A 75 -9.77 19.35 8.85
C GLN A 75 -8.84 19.69 7.67
N ARG A 76 -8.19 18.69 7.08
CA ARG A 76 -7.35 18.88 5.89
C ARG A 76 -8.16 19.17 4.64
N PHE A 77 -9.33 18.53 4.48
CA PHE A 77 -10.24 18.76 3.36
C PHE A 77 -11.12 20.01 3.54
N TYR A 78 -11.47 20.35 4.78
CA TYR A 78 -12.35 21.47 5.13
C TYR A 78 -11.69 22.39 6.18
N PRO A 79 -10.64 23.15 5.79
CA PRO A 79 -9.83 23.92 6.73
C PRO A 79 -10.60 25.05 7.43
N ASP A 80 -11.63 25.60 6.80
CA ASP A 80 -12.44 26.70 7.36
C ASP A 80 -13.51 26.21 8.35
N GLN A 81 -13.71 24.90 8.48
CA GLN A 81 -14.72 24.33 9.37
C GLN A 81 -14.22 24.29 10.82
N PRO A 82 -15.07 24.62 11.81
CA PRO A 82 -14.71 24.52 13.22
C PRO A 82 -14.33 23.09 13.63
N SER A 83 -13.38 22.96 14.56
CA SER A 83 -12.95 21.65 15.10
C SER A 83 -14.10 20.80 15.63
N ALA A 84 -15.13 21.44 16.22
CA ALA A 84 -16.32 20.75 16.71
C ALA A 84 -17.07 19.97 15.60
N VAL A 85 -17.07 20.46 14.36
CA VAL A 85 -17.68 19.77 13.22
C VAL A 85 -16.86 18.53 12.84
N ALA A 86 -15.54 18.64 12.84
CA ALA A 86 -14.64 17.51 12.61
C ALA A 86 -14.81 16.42 13.68
N GLU A 87 -15.02 16.81 14.94
CA GLU A 87 -15.31 15.89 16.03
C GLU A 87 -16.63 15.15 15.85
N GLN A 88 -17.68 15.87 15.46
CA GLN A 88 -18.98 15.26 15.18
C GLN A 88 -18.91 14.30 13.99
N PHE A 89 -18.19 14.68 12.93
CA PHE A 89 -17.94 13.83 11.77
C PHE A 89 -17.22 12.54 12.17
N ALA A 90 -16.11 12.64 12.91
CA ALA A 90 -15.31 11.49 13.29
C ALA A 90 -16.11 10.48 14.15
N LYS A 91 -16.91 10.97 15.10
CA LYS A 91 -17.79 10.11 15.92
C LYS A 91 -18.81 9.37 15.07
N ARG A 92 -19.44 10.05 14.11
CA ARG A 92 -20.41 9.42 13.19
C ARG A 92 -19.74 8.40 12.27
N ALA A 93 -18.58 8.75 11.69
CA ALA A 93 -17.83 7.87 10.79
C ALA A 93 -17.43 6.56 11.49
N LEU A 94 -16.96 6.64 12.73
CA LEU A 94 -16.63 5.45 13.52
C LEU A 94 -17.85 4.57 13.81
N SER A 95 -18.97 5.17 14.22
CA SER A 95 -20.17 4.39 14.53
C SER A 95 -20.72 3.59 13.35
N VAL A 96 -20.45 4.04 12.11
CA VAL A 96 -20.79 3.30 10.89
C VAL A 96 -19.72 2.27 10.57
N SER A 97 -18.45 2.60 10.77
CA SER A 97 -17.33 1.68 10.50
C SER A 97 -17.35 0.44 11.40
N ASP A 98 -17.84 0.54 12.63
CA ASP A 98 -17.99 -0.61 13.54
C ASP A 98 -19.14 -1.56 13.14
N GLN A 99 -19.97 -1.16 12.16
CA GLN A 99 -21.12 -1.93 11.67
C GLN A 99 -20.84 -2.68 10.36
N ILE A 100 -19.62 -2.56 9.81
CA ILE A 100 -19.17 -3.17 8.55
C ILE A 100 -18.15 -4.27 8.88
#